data_AF-A0A3M1LME6-F1
#
_entry.id   AF-A0A3M1LME6-F1
#
_cell.length_a   1.000
_cell.length_b   1.000
_cell.length_c   1.000
_cell.angle_alpha   90.00
_cell.angle_beta   90.00
_cell.angle_gamma   90.00
#
_symmetry.space_group_name_H-M   'P 1'
#
loop_
_entity.id
_entity.type
_entity.pdbx_description
1 polymer ?
#
loop_
_entity_poly.entity_id
_entity_poly.type
_entity_poly.pdbx_seq_one_letter_code
_entity_poly.pdbx_strand_id
1 'polypeptide(L)'
;MARFTIVGDYLYVVDDSKLHVFGLQQPLAPTHANEVNLGWGIETIFPWEDKLFIGSNSGMFIFDNSDPTNPVQLAEFRHARACDPVFVDGHYAYVTLRDGNFCQGFTNQLDLIDIQDLHNPRLVKSFPMDNPHGLSIRDQVLYLCEGEHGLKVFDVRQPEELDKHRLDHEQGFFAFDVIALPGDRGLLLVIGEDGFYQFDASNPSDLKLLSTLPIAP
;
A
#
# COMPACT_ATOMS: atom_id res chain seq x y z
N MET A 1 -4.25 -7.60 -0.94
CA MET A 1 -3.40 -6.56 -1.58
C MET A 1 -3.76 -6.39 -3.05
N ALA A 2 -3.71 -5.15 -3.55
CA ALA A 2 -4.09 -4.83 -4.92
C ALA A 2 -3.02 -5.29 -5.93
N ARG A 3 -3.43 -6.13 -6.88
CA ARG A 3 -2.63 -6.60 -8.01
C ARG A 3 -3.02 -5.94 -9.33
N PHE A 4 -3.78 -4.86 -9.28
CA PHE A 4 -4.14 -4.09 -10.45
C PHE A 4 -4.37 -2.63 -10.08
N THR A 5 -4.23 -1.76 -11.07
CA THR A 5 -4.57 -0.34 -10.93
C THR A 5 -4.96 0.27 -12.27
N ILE A 6 -5.63 1.42 -12.24
CA ILE A 6 -6.01 2.18 -13.43
C ILE A 6 -5.27 3.52 -13.42
N VAL A 7 -4.57 3.83 -14.51
CA VAL A 7 -3.98 5.16 -14.74
C VAL A 7 -4.50 5.68 -16.08
N GLY A 8 -5.31 6.74 -16.05
CA GLY A 8 -6.00 7.25 -17.24
C GLY A 8 -6.87 6.17 -17.90
N ASP A 9 -6.68 5.98 -19.21
CA ASP A 9 -7.40 4.97 -20.00
C ASP A 9 -6.66 3.62 -20.06
N TYR A 10 -5.87 3.28 -19.04
CA TYR A 10 -5.11 2.03 -19.01
C TYR A 10 -5.29 1.29 -17.69
N LEU A 11 -5.57 -0.01 -17.78
CA LEU A 11 -5.56 -0.97 -16.68
C LEU A 11 -4.23 -1.71 -16.67
N TYR A 12 -3.57 -1.68 -15.52
CA TYR A 12 -2.36 -2.42 -15.23
C TYR A 12 -2.71 -3.58 -14.32
N VAL A 13 -2.28 -4.79 -14.66
CA VAL A 13 -2.49 -5.99 -13.84
C VAL A 13 -1.14 -6.67 -13.64
N VAL A 14 -0.77 -6.94 -12.39
CA VAL A 14 0.42 -7.72 -12.07
C VAL A 14 0.04 -9.16 -11.76
N ASP A 15 0.70 -10.10 -12.42
CA ASP A 15 0.76 -11.50 -12.00
C ASP A 15 2.03 -11.76 -11.18
N ASP A 16 2.39 -13.01 -10.94
CA ASP A 16 3.56 -13.36 -10.11
C ASP A 16 4.90 -12.93 -10.73
N SER A 17 4.92 -12.56 -12.02
CA SER A 17 6.14 -12.15 -12.71
C SER A 17 6.03 -11.07 -13.80
N LYS A 18 4.82 -10.65 -14.15
CA LYS A 18 4.58 -9.78 -15.30
C LYS A 18 3.60 -8.67 -14.96
N LEU A 19 3.82 -7.53 -15.61
CA LEU A 19 2.86 -6.44 -15.74
C LEU A 19 2.15 -6.57 -17.09
N HIS A 20 0.84 -6.74 -17.04
CA HIS A 20 -0.03 -6.71 -18.20
C HIS A 20 -0.66 -5.33 -18.32
N VAL A 21 -0.61 -4.74 -19.51
CA VAL A 21 -1.18 -3.42 -19.80
C VAL A 21 -2.35 -3.60 -20.74
N PHE A 22 -3.52 -3.10 -20.34
CA PHE A 22 -4.75 -3.12 -21.13
C PHE A 22 -5.24 -1.70 -21.39
N GLY A 23 -5.52 -1.36 -22.64
CA GLY A 23 -6.23 -0.14 -23.00
C GLY A 23 -7.72 -0.24 -22.65
N LEU A 24 -8.27 0.85 -22.13
CA LEU A 24 -9.66 1.00 -21.68
C LEU A 24 -10.45 2.00 -22.53
N GLN A 25 -9.97 2.36 -23.72
CA GLN A 25 -10.69 3.27 -24.63
C GLN A 25 -12.10 2.75 -24.97
N GLN A 26 -12.27 1.42 -24.94
CA GLN A 26 -13.57 0.74 -24.97
C GLN A 26 -13.73 -0.08 -23.67
N PRO A 27 -14.36 0.45 -22.61
CA PRO A 27 -14.40 -0.22 -21.30
C PRO A 27 -15.08 -1.60 -21.31
N LEU A 28 -15.99 -1.85 -22.26
CA LEU A 28 -16.65 -3.14 -22.45
C LEU A 28 -15.84 -4.13 -23.30
N ALA A 29 -14.73 -3.69 -23.88
CA ALA A 29 -13.83 -4.51 -24.69
C ALA A 29 -12.36 -4.04 -24.52
N PRO A 30 -11.75 -4.24 -23.33
CA PRO A 30 -10.36 -3.88 -23.10
C PRO A 30 -9.40 -4.56 -24.09
N THR A 31 -8.39 -3.85 -24.56
CA THR A 31 -7.41 -4.37 -25.52
C THR A 31 -6.05 -4.56 -24.84
N HIS A 32 -5.47 -5.76 -24.92
CA HIS A 32 -4.12 -6.00 -24.41
C HIS A 32 -3.09 -5.21 -25.24
N ALA A 33 -2.42 -4.24 -24.62
CA ALA A 33 -1.50 -3.32 -25.26
C ALA A 33 -0.05 -3.79 -25.15
N ASN A 34 0.38 -4.27 -23.98
CA ASN A 34 1.76 -4.64 -23.72
C ASN A 34 1.89 -5.61 -22.53
N GLU A 35 3.03 -6.29 -22.45
CA GLU A 35 3.45 -7.14 -21.34
C GLU A 35 4.90 -6.82 -20.96
N VAL A 36 5.16 -6.53 -19.69
CA VAL A 36 6.51 -6.24 -19.16
C VAL A 36 6.89 -7.32 -18.15
N ASN A 37 8.08 -7.91 -18.31
CA ASN A 37 8.61 -8.88 -17.34
C ASN A 37 9.20 -8.12 -16.13
N LEU A 38 8.69 -8.42 -14.94
CA LEU A 38 9.05 -7.77 -13.68
C LEU A 38 10.03 -8.60 -12.84
N GLY A 39 10.34 -9.83 -13.25
CA GLY A 39 11.06 -10.79 -12.41
C GLY A 39 10.11 -11.57 -11.50
N TRP A 40 10.61 -12.24 -10.46
CA TRP A 40 9.80 -13.16 -9.64
C TRP A 40 9.28 -12.50 -8.37
N GLY A 41 8.10 -12.94 -7.92
CA GLY A 41 7.61 -12.63 -6.58
C GLY A 41 6.98 -11.26 -6.46
N ILE A 42 6.28 -10.82 -7.51
CA ILE A 42 5.52 -9.57 -7.52
C ILE A 42 4.24 -9.73 -6.71
N GLU A 43 3.88 -8.70 -5.95
CA GLU A 43 2.77 -8.78 -5.01
C GLU A 43 1.80 -7.60 -5.11
N THR A 44 2.32 -6.39 -5.33
CA THR A 44 1.50 -5.17 -5.33
C THR A 44 1.87 -4.22 -6.44
N ILE A 45 0.90 -3.38 -6.81
CA ILE A 45 1.09 -2.26 -7.72
C ILE A 45 0.38 -1.03 -7.15
N PHE A 46 1.10 0.09 -7.09
CA PHE A 46 0.59 1.37 -6.62
C PHE A 46 0.93 2.46 -7.65
N PRO A 47 -0.07 3.16 -8.23
CA PRO A 47 0.20 4.28 -9.11
C PRO A 47 0.48 5.55 -8.29
N TRP A 48 1.44 6.35 -8.72
CA TRP A 48 1.67 7.68 -8.17
C TRP A 48 2.17 8.60 -9.28
N GLU A 49 1.41 9.66 -9.56
CA GLU A 49 1.63 10.54 -10.72
C GLU A 49 1.75 9.73 -12.03
N ASP A 50 2.85 9.90 -12.77
CA ASP A 50 3.20 9.18 -13.99
C ASP A 50 4.16 8.00 -13.69
N LYS A 51 4.10 7.42 -12.50
CA LYS A 51 4.94 6.30 -12.05
C LYS A 51 4.10 5.12 -11.56
N LEU A 52 4.70 3.94 -11.64
CA LEU A 52 4.19 2.72 -11.03
C LEU A 52 5.21 2.19 -10.02
N PHE A 53 4.77 2.02 -8.78
CA PHE A 53 5.53 1.40 -7.71
C PHE A 53 5.07 -0.05 -7.57
N ILE A 54 6.00 -0.98 -7.73
CA ILE A 54 5.71 -2.41 -7.74
C ILE A 54 6.42 -3.03 -6.54
N GLY A 55 5.64 -3.52 -5.59
CA GLY A 55 6.15 -4.26 -4.45
C GLY A 55 6.40 -5.72 -4.84
N SER A 56 7.57 -6.24 -4.46
CA SER A 56 7.92 -7.63 -4.60
C SER A 56 8.47 -8.18 -3.29
N ASN A 57 8.60 -9.50 -3.26
CA ASN A 57 9.25 -10.19 -2.16
C ASN A 57 10.71 -9.75 -1.95
N SER A 58 11.38 -9.10 -2.90
CA SER A 58 12.81 -8.75 -2.80
C SER A 58 13.06 -7.25 -2.69
N GLY A 59 12.03 -6.43 -2.82
CA GLY A 59 12.19 -4.99 -2.89
C GLY A 59 11.00 -4.27 -3.50
N MET A 60 11.19 -2.97 -3.66
CA MET A 60 10.29 -2.09 -4.39
C MET A 60 10.94 -1.71 -5.72
N PHE A 61 10.22 -1.90 -6.82
CA PHE A 61 10.62 -1.43 -8.14
C PHE A 61 9.87 -0.15 -8.50
N ILE A 62 10.57 0.79 -9.11
CA ILE A 62 9.98 2.06 -9.58
C ILE A 62 10.02 2.03 -11.10
N PHE A 63 8.86 2.21 -11.73
CA PHE A 63 8.71 2.28 -13.18
C PHE A 63 8.24 3.68 -13.60
N ASP A 64 8.85 4.20 -14.65
CA ASP A 64 8.32 5.31 -15.43
C ASP A 64 7.09 4.84 -16.21
N ASN A 65 6.02 5.62 -16.15
CA ASN A 65 4.75 5.36 -16.83
C ASN A 65 4.29 6.60 -17.62
N SER A 66 5.25 7.42 -18.07
CA SER A 66 4.99 8.60 -18.92
C SER A 66 4.43 8.21 -20.30
N ASP A 67 4.81 7.05 -20.81
CA ASP A 67 4.10 6.31 -21.87
C ASP A 67 3.32 5.15 -21.23
N PRO A 68 1.99 5.29 -21.05
CA PRO A 68 1.17 4.27 -20.41
C PRO A 68 1.22 2.89 -21.08
N THR A 69 1.55 2.84 -22.38
CA THR A 69 1.65 1.57 -23.11
C THR A 69 2.97 0.86 -22.89
N ASN A 70 4.01 1.56 -22.44
CA ASN A 70 5.35 1.02 -22.30
C ASN A 70 6.03 1.49 -21.00
N PRO A 71 5.63 0.93 -19.84
CA PRO A 71 6.29 1.22 -18.58
C PRO A 71 7.77 0.77 -18.58
N VAL A 72 8.67 1.63 -18.11
CA VAL A 72 10.13 1.36 -18.09
C VAL A 72 10.68 1.44 -16.68
N GLN A 73 11.43 0.42 -16.25
CA GLN A 73 12.03 0.43 -14.92
C GLN A 73 13.07 1.55 -14.77
N LEU A 74 12.93 2.37 -13.72
CA LEU A 74 13.84 3.45 -13.34
C LEU A 74 14.85 3.00 -12.29
N ALA A 75 14.38 2.29 -11.27
CA ALA A 75 15.16 1.90 -10.12
C ALA A 75 14.61 0.66 -9.41
N GLU A 76 15.41 0.14 -8.51
CA GLU A 76 15.05 -0.92 -7.57
C GLU A 76 15.60 -0.54 -6.19
N PHE A 77 14.72 -0.53 -5.19
CA PHE A 77 15.09 -0.49 -3.79
C PHE A 77 15.01 -1.90 -3.22
N ARG A 78 16.17 -2.53 -3.03
CA ARG A 78 16.24 -3.86 -2.38
C ARG A 78 16.21 -3.69 -0.87
N HIS A 79 15.25 -4.35 -0.24
CA HIS A 79 15.22 -4.54 1.21
C HIS A 79 15.31 -6.04 1.54
N ALA A 80 15.23 -6.36 2.83
CA ALA A 80 15.11 -7.75 3.28
C ALA A 80 13.77 -8.33 2.79
N ARG A 81 13.71 -9.61 2.41
CA ARG A 81 12.63 -10.18 1.61
C ARG A 81 11.19 -9.96 2.15
N ALA A 82 10.40 -8.94 1.78
CA ALA A 82 9.12 -8.65 2.45
C ALA A 82 7.88 -8.87 1.56
N CYS A 83 6.78 -9.33 2.14
CA CYS A 83 5.56 -9.75 1.44
C CYS A 83 4.42 -8.71 1.54
N ASP A 84 4.77 -7.43 1.55
CA ASP A 84 3.94 -6.42 2.20
C ASP A 84 3.78 -5.16 1.31
N PRO A 85 2.69 -4.39 1.48
CA PRO A 85 2.31 -3.34 0.55
C PRO A 85 3.27 -2.14 0.54
N VAL A 86 3.33 -1.51 -0.64
CA VAL A 86 4.02 -0.23 -0.86
C VAL A 86 2.97 0.87 -1.05
N PHE A 87 3.12 1.98 -0.34
CA PHE A 87 2.36 3.21 -0.56
C PHE A 87 3.29 4.40 -0.71
N VAL A 88 2.85 5.39 -1.48
CA VAL A 88 3.62 6.61 -1.74
C VAL A 88 2.81 7.84 -1.35
N ASP A 89 3.45 8.76 -0.61
CA ASP A 89 2.91 10.08 -0.30
C ASP A 89 4.03 11.13 -0.44
N GLY A 90 3.90 11.98 -1.46
CA GLY A 90 4.90 13.00 -1.81
C GLY A 90 6.28 12.39 -2.11
N HIS A 91 7.27 12.73 -1.30
CA HIS A 91 8.67 12.29 -1.47
C HIS A 91 9.01 11.02 -0.69
N TYR A 92 8.03 10.36 -0.09
CA TYR A 92 8.27 9.16 0.72
C TYR A 92 7.45 7.97 0.24
N ALA A 93 8.09 6.80 0.26
CA ALA A 93 7.43 5.51 0.18
C ALA A 93 7.43 4.82 1.55
N TYR A 94 6.35 4.10 1.82
CA TYR A 94 6.08 3.40 3.07
C TYR A 94 5.93 1.92 2.75
N VAL A 95 6.79 1.09 3.36
CA VAL A 95 6.82 -0.35 3.12
C VAL A 95 6.71 -1.05 4.46
N THR A 96 5.69 -1.89 4.62
CA THR A 96 5.56 -2.71 5.83
C THR A 96 6.40 -3.97 5.68
N LEU A 97 6.88 -4.50 6.80
CA LEU A 97 7.57 -5.79 6.84
C LEU A 97 7.04 -6.55 8.03
N ARG A 98 6.60 -7.79 7.79
CA ARG A 98 5.99 -8.63 8.80
C ARG A 98 6.61 -10.02 8.89
N ASP A 99 6.73 -10.54 10.10
CA ASP A 99 7.08 -11.92 10.40
C ASP A 99 5.90 -12.89 10.21
N GLY A 100 6.11 -14.18 10.46
CA GLY A 100 5.04 -15.19 10.41
C GLY A 100 4.47 -15.51 9.03
N ASN A 101 4.94 -14.87 7.96
CA ASN A 101 4.57 -15.15 6.58
C ASN A 101 5.60 -16.07 5.88
N PHE A 102 5.30 -16.48 4.65
CA PHE A 102 6.20 -17.30 3.84
C PHE A 102 7.49 -16.56 3.41
N CYS A 103 7.53 -15.24 3.59
CA CYS A 103 8.69 -14.43 3.26
C CYS A 103 9.86 -14.60 4.26
N GLN A 104 9.63 -15.12 5.48
CA GLN A 104 10.63 -15.46 6.54
C GLN A 104 11.84 -14.51 6.70
N GLY A 105 11.99 -13.91 7.89
CA GLY A 105 13.25 -13.28 8.33
C GLY A 105 13.17 -11.80 8.71
N PHE A 106 12.06 -11.33 9.28
CA PHE A 106 11.87 -9.90 9.59
C PHE A 106 11.59 -9.65 11.06
N THR A 107 11.90 -8.43 11.46
CA THR A 107 11.28 -7.80 12.62
C THR A 107 10.05 -7.08 12.09
N ASN A 108 8.93 -7.12 12.82
CA ASN A 108 7.75 -6.34 12.45
C ASN A 108 8.11 -4.85 12.42
N GLN A 109 8.00 -4.23 11.25
CA GLN A 109 8.42 -2.83 11.06
C GLN A 109 7.72 -2.14 9.89
N LEU A 110 7.81 -0.82 9.87
CA LEU A 110 7.47 0.05 8.75
C LEU A 110 8.72 0.81 8.32
N ASP A 111 9.14 0.61 7.07
CA ASP A 111 10.26 1.33 6.46
C ASP A 111 9.76 2.60 5.76
N LEU A 112 10.39 3.72 6.11
CA LEU A 112 10.25 5.00 5.44
C LEU A 112 11.42 5.17 4.47
N ILE A 113 11.09 5.33 3.20
CA ILE A 113 12.05 5.43 2.10
C ILE A 113 11.89 6.80 1.44
N ASP A 114 12.98 7.56 1.34
CA ASP A 114 13.01 8.78 0.55
C ASP A 114 13.14 8.42 -0.94
N ILE A 115 12.20 8.94 -1.73
CA ILE A 115 12.07 8.75 -3.17
C ILE A 115 12.17 10.07 -3.93
N GLN A 116 12.73 11.13 -3.33
CA GLN A 116 12.96 12.42 -3.99
C GLN A 116 13.80 12.26 -5.28
N ASP A 117 14.80 11.38 -5.24
CA ASP A 117 15.46 10.86 -6.43
C ASP A 117 14.93 9.46 -6.74
N LEU A 118 14.03 9.38 -7.73
CA LEU A 118 13.41 8.12 -8.16
C LEU A 118 14.42 7.12 -8.74
N HIS A 119 15.63 7.56 -9.11
CA HIS A 119 16.70 6.66 -9.55
C HIS A 119 17.53 6.08 -8.40
N ASN A 120 17.46 6.70 -7.22
CA ASN A 120 18.25 6.33 -6.07
C ASN A 120 17.45 6.43 -4.75
N PRO A 121 16.39 5.62 -4.60
CA PRO A 121 15.61 5.56 -3.36
C PRO A 121 16.48 5.13 -2.18
N ARG A 122 16.26 5.73 -1.00
CA ARG A 122 17.08 5.48 0.20
C ARG A 122 16.24 5.25 1.45
N LEU A 123 16.61 4.25 2.26
CA LEU A 123 16.02 4.06 3.57
C LEU A 123 16.34 5.26 4.46
N VAL A 124 15.30 5.87 5.01
CA VAL A 124 15.42 6.99 5.96
C VAL A 124 15.39 6.46 7.37
N LYS A 125 14.38 5.64 7.69
CA LYS A 125 14.18 5.08 9.03
C LYS A 125 13.29 3.84 8.97
N SER A 126 13.49 2.94 9.93
CA SER A 126 12.61 1.81 10.20
C SER A 126 11.94 2.01 11.55
N PHE A 127 10.62 1.90 11.58
CA PHE A 127 9.81 2.02 12.80
C PHE A 127 9.38 0.63 13.26
N PRO A 128 9.65 0.23 14.51
CA PRO A 128 9.12 -1.03 15.04
C PRO A 128 7.59 -1.04 15.03
N MET A 129 7.01 -2.14 14.57
CA MET A 129 5.57 -2.38 14.50
C MET A 129 5.22 -3.66 15.24
N ASP A 130 3.95 -3.83 15.62
CA ASP A 130 3.55 -5.02 16.37
C ASP A 130 3.30 -6.20 15.42
N ASN A 131 2.55 -5.99 14.34
CA ASN A 131 2.30 -7.00 13.32
C ASN A 131 1.70 -6.36 12.05
N PRO A 132 2.46 -5.64 11.22
CA PRO A 132 1.89 -4.78 10.18
C PRO A 132 1.33 -5.59 8.99
N HIS A 133 0.17 -5.22 8.47
CA HIS A 133 -0.46 -5.81 7.27
C HIS A 133 -0.72 -4.72 6.23
N GLY A 134 -1.99 -4.50 5.86
CA GLY A 134 -2.41 -3.44 4.97
C GLY A 134 -2.23 -2.06 5.58
N LEU A 135 -1.98 -1.09 4.71
CA LEU A 135 -1.89 0.30 5.10
C LEU A 135 -2.58 1.17 4.05
N SER A 136 -2.96 2.39 4.41
CA SER A 136 -3.51 3.37 3.48
C SER A 136 -3.11 4.76 3.95
N ILE A 137 -2.82 5.67 3.02
CA ILE A 137 -2.51 7.06 3.32
C ILE A 137 -3.52 7.96 2.61
N ARG A 138 -4.12 8.90 3.35
CA ARG A 138 -5.03 9.92 2.82
C ARG A 138 -4.92 11.19 3.64
N ASP A 139 -4.81 12.33 2.97
CA ASP A 139 -4.80 13.66 3.60
C ASP A 139 -3.79 13.78 4.74
N GLN A 140 -2.56 13.28 4.54
CA GLN A 140 -1.47 13.25 5.53
C GLN A 140 -1.78 12.40 6.78
N VAL A 141 -2.71 11.46 6.67
CA VAL A 141 -3.03 10.47 7.70
C VAL A 141 -2.73 9.08 7.17
N LEU A 142 -1.92 8.31 7.91
CA LEU A 142 -1.60 6.91 7.65
C LEU A 142 -2.44 6.02 8.55
N TYR A 143 -3.16 5.09 7.96
CA TYR A 143 -3.91 4.04 8.62
C TYR A 143 -3.15 2.73 8.43
N LEU A 144 -2.80 2.04 9.51
CA LEU A 144 -1.99 0.83 9.51
C LEU A 144 -2.72 -0.29 10.25
N CYS A 145 -3.00 -1.38 9.55
CA CYS A 145 -3.49 -2.62 10.15
C CYS A 145 -2.34 -3.35 10.83
N GLU A 146 -2.54 -3.76 12.07
CA GLU A 146 -1.55 -4.42 12.93
C GLU A 146 -2.02 -5.83 13.37
N GLY A 147 -2.79 -6.52 12.53
CA GLY A 147 -3.26 -7.87 12.84
C GLY A 147 -4.13 -7.91 14.08
N GLU A 148 -3.81 -8.79 15.04
CA GLU A 148 -4.49 -8.89 16.34
C GLU A 148 -4.41 -7.60 17.18
N HIS A 149 -3.49 -6.70 16.85
CA HIS A 149 -3.34 -5.42 17.53
C HIS A 149 -4.25 -4.33 16.93
N GLY A 150 -5.12 -4.66 15.98
CA GLY A 150 -6.13 -3.75 15.45
C GLY A 150 -5.58 -2.74 14.46
N LEU A 151 -6.08 -1.49 14.51
CA LEU A 151 -5.77 -0.43 13.55
C LEU A 151 -5.11 0.76 14.26
N LYS A 152 -3.92 1.15 13.80
CA LYS A 152 -3.22 2.37 14.26
C LYS A 152 -3.37 3.49 13.23
N VAL A 153 -3.51 4.71 13.72
CA VAL A 153 -3.61 5.92 12.89
C VAL A 153 -2.49 6.87 13.24
N PHE A 154 -1.82 7.41 12.24
CA PHE A 154 -0.67 8.31 12.41
C PHE A 154 -0.79 9.55 11.53
N ASP A 155 -0.21 10.64 12.00
CA ASP A 155 0.04 11.84 11.20
C ASP A 155 1.40 11.71 10.49
N VAL A 156 1.41 11.89 9.16
CA VAL A 156 2.63 11.76 8.34
C VAL A 156 3.23 13.10 7.91
N ARG A 157 2.82 14.24 8.50
CA ARG A 157 3.43 15.56 8.20
C ARG A 157 4.91 15.62 8.53
N GLN A 158 5.34 14.85 9.53
CA GLN A 158 6.73 14.69 9.95
C GLN A 158 7.09 13.21 9.93
N PRO A 159 7.26 12.61 8.73
CA PRO A 159 7.28 11.17 8.59
C PRO A 159 8.49 10.52 9.27
N GLU A 160 9.60 11.24 9.43
CA GLU A 160 10.79 10.77 10.15
C GLU A 160 10.56 10.55 11.67
N GLU A 161 9.50 11.17 12.21
CA GLU A 161 9.08 11.08 13.61
C GLU A 161 7.71 10.39 13.77
N LEU A 162 7.31 9.56 12.80
CA LEU A 162 6.01 8.88 12.78
C LEU A 162 5.62 8.22 14.11
N ASP A 163 6.60 7.59 14.77
CA ASP A 163 6.43 6.91 16.06
C ASP A 163 5.98 7.84 17.21
N LYS A 164 6.19 9.15 17.06
CA LYS A 164 5.77 10.18 18.02
C LYS A 164 4.42 10.81 17.67
N HIS A 165 3.84 10.46 16.52
CA HIS A 165 2.68 11.13 15.94
C HIS A 165 1.49 10.19 15.72
N ARG A 166 1.31 9.20 16.62
CA ARG A 166 0.10 8.37 16.64
C ARG A 166 -1.11 9.20 17.06
N LEU A 167 -2.13 9.21 16.22
CA LEU A 167 -3.39 9.92 16.41
C LEU A 167 -4.43 9.06 17.12
N ASP A 168 -4.51 7.78 16.76
CA ASP A 168 -5.51 6.86 17.30
C ASP A 168 -5.01 5.39 17.28
N HIS A 169 -5.67 4.53 18.04
CA HIS A 169 -5.43 3.09 18.07
C HIS A 169 -6.71 2.34 18.44
N GLU A 170 -7.41 1.84 17.41
CA GLU A 170 -8.57 0.99 17.55
C GLU A 170 -8.15 -0.47 17.78
N GLN A 171 -8.64 -1.07 18.85
CA GLN A 171 -8.26 -2.40 19.31
C GLN A 171 -9.47 -3.34 19.43
N GLY A 172 -9.21 -4.62 19.68
CA GLY A 172 -10.27 -5.61 19.97
C GLY A 172 -10.82 -6.31 18.74
N PHE A 173 -10.17 -6.16 17.58
CA PHE A 173 -10.47 -6.90 16.36
C PHE A 173 -9.16 -7.15 15.59
N PHE A 174 -9.15 -8.20 14.76
CA PHE A 174 -8.04 -8.45 13.85
C PHE A 174 -8.17 -7.53 12.63
N ALA A 175 -7.14 -6.79 12.25
CA ALA A 175 -7.14 -5.94 11.04
C ALA A 175 -6.15 -6.47 9.99
N PHE A 176 -6.65 -6.78 8.78
CA PHE A 176 -5.87 -7.27 7.65
C PHE A 176 -5.53 -6.18 6.64
N ASP A 177 -6.52 -5.40 6.21
CA ASP A 177 -6.36 -4.44 5.13
C ASP A 177 -7.26 -3.24 5.36
N VAL A 178 -6.85 -2.08 4.86
CA VAL A 178 -7.55 -0.82 5.07
C VAL A 178 -7.57 0.01 3.79
N ILE A 179 -8.72 0.58 3.48
CA ILE A 179 -8.91 1.49 2.35
C ILE A 179 -9.53 2.78 2.87
N ALA A 180 -8.79 3.88 2.80
CA ALA A 180 -9.33 5.21 3.00
C ALA A 180 -9.98 5.69 1.69
N LEU A 181 -11.30 5.81 1.67
CA LEU A 181 -12.01 6.20 0.46
C LEU A 181 -11.79 7.68 0.13
N PRO A 182 -11.66 8.03 -1.17
CA PRO A 182 -11.56 9.42 -1.59
C PRO A 182 -12.89 10.17 -1.35
N GLY A 183 -12.78 11.45 -1.04
CA GLY A 183 -13.90 12.38 -0.87
C GLY A 183 -14.20 12.78 0.58
N ASP A 184 -15.18 13.68 0.74
CA ASP A 184 -15.35 14.46 1.98
C ASP A 184 -15.96 13.70 3.17
N ARG A 185 -16.37 12.43 2.99
CA ARG A 185 -17.07 11.67 4.04
C ARG A 185 -16.16 11.05 5.09
N GLY A 186 -14.85 11.05 4.86
CA GLY A 186 -13.91 10.42 5.77
C GLY A 186 -14.13 8.93 5.98
N LEU A 187 -14.69 8.20 5.02
CA LEU A 187 -15.04 6.78 5.22
C LEU A 187 -13.80 5.88 5.09
N LEU A 188 -13.54 5.12 6.14
CA LEU A 188 -12.49 4.09 6.18
C LEU A 188 -13.12 2.70 6.14
N LEU A 189 -12.65 1.85 5.25
CA LEU A 189 -13.08 0.46 5.15
C LEU A 189 -11.94 -0.43 5.65
N VAL A 190 -12.22 -1.30 6.64
CA VAL A 190 -11.21 -2.19 7.23
C VAL A 190 -11.70 -3.62 7.14
N ILE A 191 -10.85 -4.50 6.63
CA ILE A 191 -11.10 -5.95 6.61
C ILE A 191 -10.53 -6.55 7.88
N GLY A 192 -11.37 -7.25 8.64
CA GLY A 192 -10.93 -8.08 9.76
C GLY A 192 -11.25 -9.56 9.57
N GLU A 193 -10.87 -10.37 10.56
CA GLU A 193 -11.09 -11.82 10.54
C GLU A 193 -12.57 -12.21 10.61
N ASP A 194 -13.35 -11.45 11.37
CA ASP A 194 -14.76 -11.71 11.64
C ASP A 194 -15.71 -10.82 10.84
N GLY A 195 -15.20 -9.89 10.03
CA GLY A 195 -16.06 -8.99 9.30
C GLY A 195 -15.38 -7.85 8.57
N PHE A 196 -16.22 -7.06 7.92
CA PHE A 196 -15.89 -5.82 7.26
C PHE A 196 -16.35 -4.65 8.13
N TYR A 197 -15.41 -3.81 8.54
CA TYR A 197 -15.62 -2.69 9.44
C TYR A 197 -15.63 -1.38 8.66
N GLN A 198 -16.50 -0.47 9.07
CA GLN A 198 -16.62 0.86 8.48
C GLN A 198 -16.44 1.90 9.58
N PHE A 199 -15.45 2.77 9.44
CA PHE A 199 -15.20 3.86 10.37
C PHE A 199 -15.43 5.22 9.70
N ASP A 200 -15.96 6.17 10.46
CA ASP A 200 -15.84 7.59 10.18
C ASP A 200 -14.48 8.07 10.70
N ALA A 201 -13.65 8.50 9.77
CA ALA A 201 -12.31 9.07 9.96
C ALA A 201 -12.27 10.56 9.57
N SER A 202 -13.40 11.27 9.68
CA SER A 202 -13.43 12.73 9.56
C SER A 202 -12.62 13.42 10.67
N ASN A 203 -12.50 12.78 11.84
CA ASN A 203 -11.52 13.09 12.87
C ASN A 203 -10.55 11.90 13.04
N PRO A 204 -9.31 11.97 12.51
CA PRO A 204 -8.37 10.84 12.54
C PRO A 204 -7.80 10.55 13.94
N SER A 205 -8.06 11.40 14.93
CA SER A 205 -7.68 11.16 16.34
C SER A 205 -8.82 10.57 17.19
N ASP A 206 -9.97 10.29 16.57
CA ASP A 206 -11.14 9.74 17.25
C ASP A 206 -12.03 9.03 16.23
N LEU A 207 -11.55 7.89 15.73
CA LEU A 207 -12.30 7.08 14.77
C LEU A 207 -13.63 6.65 15.37
N LYS A 208 -14.70 6.70 14.56
CA LYS A 208 -16.03 6.21 14.98
C LYS A 208 -16.43 5.02 14.16
N LEU A 209 -16.55 3.86 14.79
CA LEU A 209 -17.17 2.70 14.17
C LEU A 209 -18.61 3.03 13.78
N LEU A 210 -18.90 2.98 12.48
CA LEU A 210 -20.22 3.21 11.91
C LEU A 210 -21.02 1.90 11.85
N SER A 211 -20.36 0.84 11.39
CA SER A 211 -20.97 -0.46 11.17
C SER A 211 -19.93 -1.56 11.03
N THR A 212 -20.35 -2.77 11.38
CA THR A 212 -19.64 -4.01 11.07
C THR A 212 -20.56 -4.91 10.27
N LEU A 213 -20.08 -5.40 9.14
CA LEU A 213 -20.73 -6.43 8.33
C LEU A 213 -20.01 -7.75 8.64
N PRO A 214 -20.60 -8.62 9.49
CA PRO A 214 -19.94 -9.84 9.91
C PRO A 214 -19.81 -10.82 8.74
N ILE A 215 -18.71 -11.57 8.70
CA ILE A 215 -18.58 -12.75 7.85
C ILE A 215 -19.18 -13.92 8.62
N ALA A 216 -20.45 -14.23 8.34
CA ALA A 216 -21.11 -15.41 8.90
C ALA A 216 -20.72 -16.66 8.09
N PRO A 217 -20.52 -17.83 8.74
CA PRO A 217 -20.44 -19.11 8.04
C PRO A 217 -21.74 -19.48 7.31
#